data_AF-A0A832MJE5-F1
#
_entry.id   AF-A0A832MJE5-F1
#
_cell.length_a   1.000
_cell.length_b   1.000
_cell.length_c   1.000
_cell.angle_alpha   90.00
_cell.angle_beta   90.00
_cell.angle_gamma   90.00
#
_symmetry.space_group_name_H-M   'P 1'
#
loop_
_entity.id
_entity.type
_entity.pdbx_description
1 polymer ?
#
loop_
_entity_poly.entity_id
_entity_poly.type
_entity_poly.pdbx_seq_one_letter_code
_entity_poly.pdbx_strand_id
1 'polypeptide(L)'
;MSYKAVARQSYGHIKRLRHATITPLHHFNFKADWETNLEKAIAQAQKFKDQGYLVDECIEKGTFLESQANRVVKRLKEMGFETQLIPVARWSGENVVFVIYKPPKETQATPSAPKPKEPKKAEADKLYERYFKTFWGKGSKQPDLQEFAKKGFLVDPTKYVALITPNAAPLDSLVKMLRDEQAKGTPIRVFDNTPKLQVTTTKNKNAGSRFVLFDDKGNIGVRIRYFREVLKVLGKGKIKVFSPGKDMPLYLVREDGHAIAIAPAMDLDVAKAVTVDSLVMQSQQS
;
A
#
# COMPACT_ATOMS: atom_id res chain seq x y z
N MET A 1 -25.42 -40.87 36.32
CA MET A 1 -24.77 -39.74 35.62
C MET A 1 -24.62 -40.11 34.15
N SER A 2 -25.36 -39.43 33.27
CA SER A 2 -25.41 -39.70 31.83
C SER A 2 -24.29 -38.94 31.12
N TYR A 3 -23.35 -39.65 30.52
CA TYR A 3 -22.31 -39.06 29.67
C TYR A 3 -22.88 -38.88 28.25
N LYS A 4 -23.08 -37.62 27.83
CA LYS A 4 -23.39 -37.28 26.44
C LYS A 4 -22.11 -37.35 25.60
N ALA A 5 -22.12 -38.20 24.59
CA ALA A 5 -21.07 -38.26 23.57
C ALA A 5 -21.10 -36.99 22.70
N VAL A 6 -19.97 -36.30 22.62
CA VAL A 6 -19.78 -35.12 21.75
C VAL A 6 -19.57 -35.61 20.32
N ALA A 7 -20.50 -35.24 19.43
CA ALA A 7 -20.42 -35.54 18.01
C ALA A 7 -19.17 -34.88 17.39
N ARG A 8 -18.30 -35.69 16.77
CA ARG A 8 -17.18 -35.22 15.95
C ARG A 8 -17.73 -34.53 14.72
N GLN A 9 -17.51 -33.21 14.62
CA GLN A 9 -17.74 -32.46 13.40
C GLN A 9 -16.76 -32.94 12.33
N SER A 10 -17.27 -33.61 11.30
CA SER A 10 -16.53 -33.90 10.08
C SER A 10 -16.35 -32.60 9.31
N TYR A 11 -15.10 -32.19 9.09
CA TYR A 11 -14.77 -31.13 8.15
C TYR A 11 -15.22 -31.59 6.76
N GLY A 12 -16.30 -30.99 6.26
CA GLY A 12 -16.74 -31.18 4.88
C GLY A 12 -15.59 -30.86 3.94
N HIS A 13 -15.26 -31.83 3.07
CA HIS A 13 -14.32 -31.65 1.98
C HIS A 13 -14.72 -30.42 1.15
N ILE A 14 -13.91 -29.36 1.24
CA ILE A 14 -13.97 -28.23 0.31
C ILE A 14 -13.67 -28.81 -1.08
N LYS A 15 -14.72 -28.94 -1.90
CA LYS A 15 -14.59 -29.26 -3.33
C LYS A 15 -13.73 -28.16 -3.95
N ARG A 16 -12.45 -28.44 -4.18
CA ARG A 16 -11.59 -27.60 -5.02
C ARG A 16 -12.26 -27.54 -6.39
N LEU A 17 -12.68 -26.34 -6.80
CA LEU A 17 -13.09 -26.04 -8.17
C LEU A 17 -11.95 -26.53 -9.08
N ARG A 18 -12.19 -27.60 -9.83
CA ARG A 18 -11.26 -28.05 -10.85
C ARG A 18 -11.11 -26.89 -11.83
N HIS A 19 -9.88 -26.41 -12.04
CA HIS A 19 -9.59 -25.47 -13.12
C HIS A 19 -10.14 -26.10 -14.41
N ALA A 20 -11.12 -25.45 -15.04
CA ALA A 20 -11.62 -25.88 -16.33
C ALA A 20 -10.44 -25.83 -17.31
N THR A 21 -10.10 -26.97 -17.90
CA THR A 21 -9.02 -27.06 -18.87
C THR A 21 -9.40 -26.18 -20.06
N ILE A 22 -8.66 -25.10 -20.31
CA ILE A 22 -8.93 -24.19 -21.42
C ILE A 22 -8.63 -24.93 -22.71
N THR A 23 -9.67 -25.23 -23.50
CA THR A 23 -9.57 -25.93 -24.79
C THR A 23 -9.76 -24.96 -25.95
N PRO A 24 -9.30 -25.29 -27.16
CA PRO A 24 -9.56 -24.47 -28.35
C PRO A 24 -11.05 -24.16 -28.59
N LEU A 25 -11.94 -25.09 -28.23
CA LEU A 25 -13.39 -24.89 -28.29
C LEU A 25 -13.87 -23.77 -27.35
N HIS A 26 -13.25 -23.63 -26.17
CA HIS A 26 -13.55 -22.52 -25.25
C HIS A 26 -13.15 -21.16 -25.84
N HIS A 27 -12.01 -21.08 -26.53
CA HIS A 27 -11.59 -19.87 -27.23
C HIS A 27 -12.56 -19.50 -28.36
N PHE A 28 -13.01 -20.50 -29.14
CA PHE A 28 -13.95 -20.29 -30.23
C PHE A 28 -15.30 -19.79 -29.72
N ASN A 29 -15.88 -20.45 -28.72
CA ASN A 29 -17.16 -20.05 -28.14
C ASN A 29 -17.09 -18.64 -27.52
N PHE A 30 -16.00 -18.33 -26.81
CA PHE A 30 -15.78 -16.99 -26.28
C PHE A 30 -15.73 -15.94 -27.38
N LYS A 31 -14.99 -16.21 -28.47
CA LYS A 31 -14.88 -15.28 -29.59
C LYS A 31 -16.24 -15.03 -30.25
N ALA A 32 -17.01 -16.09 -30.48
CA ALA A 32 -18.36 -15.99 -31.04
C ALA A 32 -19.32 -15.18 -30.14
N ASP A 33 -19.32 -15.45 -28.84
CA ASP A 33 -20.11 -14.70 -27.85
C ASP A 33 -19.67 -13.24 -27.79
N TRP A 34 -18.36 -12.99 -27.82
CA TRP A 34 -17.78 -11.65 -27.79
C TRP A 34 -18.20 -10.85 -29.02
N GLU A 35 -18.00 -11.38 -30.23
CA GLU A 35 -18.36 -10.68 -31.48
C GLU A 35 -19.87 -10.38 -31.54
N THR A 36 -20.72 -11.30 -31.08
CA THR A 36 -22.18 -11.13 -31.13
C THR A 36 -22.71 -10.13 -30.10
N ASN A 37 -22.12 -10.10 -28.90
CA ASN A 37 -22.65 -9.36 -27.77
C ASN A 37 -21.90 -8.07 -27.47
N LEU A 38 -20.67 -7.88 -27.98
CA LEU A 38 -19.90 -6.66 -27.75
C LEU A 38 -20.64 -5.44 -28.28
N GLU A 39 -21.13 -5.47 -29.52
CA GLU A 39 -21.87 -4.36 -30.11
C GLU A 39 -23.14 -4.04 -29.32
N LYS A 40 -23.86 -5.08 -28.88
CA LYS A 40 -25.08 -4.93 -28.05
C LYS A 40 -24.74 -4.34 -26.68
N ALA A 41 -23.65 -4.78 -26.07
CA ALA A 41 -23.18 -4.30 -24.78
C ALA A 41 -22.71 -2.84 -24.87
N ILE A 42 -22.04 -2.45 -25.96
CA ILE A 42 -21.65 -1.06 -26.24
C ILE A 42 -22.90 -0.20 -26.46
N ALA A 43 -23.86 -0.64 -27.26
CA ALA A 43 -25.11 0.09 -27.47
C ALA A 43 -25.90 0.26 -26.16
N GLN A 44 -25.93 -0.78 -25.31
CA GLN A 44 -26.55 -0.70 -23.99
C GLN A 44 -25.77 0.25 -23.07
N ALA A 45 -24.44 0.23 -23.12
CA ALA A 45 -23.59 1.16 -22.39
C ALA A 45 -23.87 2.60 -22.83
N GLN A 46 -23.98 2.88 -24.14
CA GLN A 46 -24.31 4.21 -24.65
C GLN A 46 -25.68 4.71 -24.16
N LYS A 47 -26.69 3.84 -24.01
CA LYS A 47 -27.97 4.24 -23.38
C LYS A 47 -27.79 4.70 -21.92
N PHE A 48 -26.82 4.15 -21.20
CA PHE A 48 -26.48 4.60 -19.85
C PHE A 48 -25.71 5.93 -19.86
N LYS A 49 -25.07 6.31 -20.97
CA LYS A 49 -24.43 7.62 -21.14
C LYS A 49 -25.48 8.72 -21.08
N ASP A 50 -26.61 8.53 -21.76
CA ASP A 50 -27.75 9.45 -21.73
C ASP A 50 -28.37 9.58 -20.32
N GLN A 51 -28.20 8.56 -19.49
CA GLN A 51 -28.66 8.55 -18.09
C GLN A 51 -27.63 9.13 -17.10
N GLY A 52 -26.49 9.64 -17.60
CA GLY A 52 -25.44 10.26 -16.81
C GLY A 52 -24.43 9.29 -16.20
N TYR A 53 -24.33 8.06 -16.71
CA TYR A 53 -23.27 7.14 -16.32
C TYR A 53 -21.96 7.43 -17.11
N LEU A 54 -20.81 7.22 -16.46
CA LEU A 54 -19.49 7.35 -17.08
C LEU A 54 -19.17 6.10 -17.88
N VAL A 55 -19.60 6.12 -19.13
CA VAL A 55 -19.51 5.00 -20.07
C VAL A 55 -18.18 4.98 -20.82
N ASP A 56 -17.63 6.16 -21.13
CA ASP A 56 -16.41 6.29 -21.95
C ASP A 56 -15.21 5.66 -21.22
N GLU A 57 -15.08 5.88 -19.91
CA GLU A 57 -14.03 5.23 -19.11
C GLU A 57 -14.17 3.70 -19.03
N CYS A 58 -15.39 3.17 -19.16
CA CYS A 58 -15.62 1.73 -19.13
C CYS A 58 -15.23 1.05 -20.45
N ILE A 59 -15.43 1.74 -21.58
CA ILE A 59 -15.01 1.24 -22.90
C ILE A 59 -13.49 1.30 -23.01
N GLU A 60 -12.86 2.36 -22.49
CA GLU A 60 -11.40 2.54 -22.51
C GLU A 60 -10.65 1.61 -21.55
N LYS A 61 -11.15 1.40 -20.33
CA LYS A 61 -10.47 0.57 -19.30
C LYS A 61 -10.63 -0.94 -19.52
N GLY A 62 -11.44 -1.35 -20.49
CA GLY A 62 -11.65 -2.73 -20.87
C GLY A 62 -12.67 -3.49 -20.00
N THR A 63 -12.83 -4.79 -20.29
CA THR A 63 -13.78 -5.67 -19.61
C THR A 63 -13.17 -6.35 -18.38
N PHE A 64 -14.01 -6.67 -17.41
CA PHE A 64 -13.61 -7.38 -16.19
C PHE A 64 -14.27 -8.76 -16.12
N LEU A 65 -13.61 -9.72 -15.47
CA LEU A 65 -14.27 -10.93 -15.00
C LEU A 65 -15.24 -10.59 -13.86
N GLU A 66 -16.37 -11.28 -13.75
CA GLU A 66 -17.45 -10.99 -12.80
C GLU A 66 -16.95 -10.93 -11.33
N SER A 67 -16.04 -11.81 -10.93
CA SER A 67 -15.42 -11.81 -9.59
C SER A 67 -14.56 -10.58 -9.34
N GLN A 68 -13.90 -10.05 -10.38
CA GLN A 68 -13.13 -8.81 -10.32
C GLN A 68 -14.07 -7.60 -10.33
N ALA A 69 -15.08 -7.62 -11.20
CA ALA A 69 -16.11 -6.61 -11.32
C ALA A 69 -16.84 -6.40 -9.99
N ASN A 70 -17.20 -7.48 -9.28
CA ASN A 70 -17.84 -7.40 -7.97
C ASN A 70 -16.97 -6.71 -6.90
N ARG A 71 -15.64 -6.88 -6.95
CA ARG A 71 -14.72 -6.15 -6.06
C ARG A 71 -14.67 -4.66 -6.38
N VAL A 72 -14.74 -4.31 -7.66
CA VAL A 72 -14.75 -2.92 -8.14
C VAL A 72 -16.09 -2.26 -7.81
N VAL A 73 -17.21 -2.93 -8.10
CA VAL A 73 -18.57 -2.50 -7.74
C VAL A 73 -18.70 -2.24 -6.24
N LYS A 74 -18.16 -3.11 -5.39
CA LYS A 74 -18.20 -2.90 -3.94
C LYS A 74 -17.50 -1.59 -3.53
N ARG A 75 -16.30 -1.31 -4.09
CA ARG A 75 -15.59 -0.05 -3.83
C ARG A 75 -16.33 1.16 -4.38
N LEU A 76 -16.92 1.06 -5.57
CA LEU A 76 -17.70 2.13 -6.20
C LEU A 76 -18.96 2.45 -5.39
N LYS A 77 -19.67 1.43 -4.90
CA LYS A 77 -20.81 1.61 -3.98
C LYS A 77 -20.38 2.23 -2.64
N GLU A 78 -19.23 1.83 -2.09
CA GLU A 78 -18.66 2.47 -0.88
C GLU A 78 -18.33 3.95 -1.10
N MET A 79 -18.03 4.35 -2.34
CA MET A 79 -17.79 5.74 -2.74
C MET A 79 -19.07 6.49 -3.17
N GLY A 80 -20.25 5.88 -3.02
CA GLY A 80 -21.54 6.50 -3.34
C GLY A 80 -21.92 6.48 -4.82
N PHE A 81 -21.19 5.73 -5.66
CA PHE A 81 -21.53 5.59 -7.08
C PHE A 81 -22.60 4.51 -7.29
N GLU A 82 -23.56 4.79 -8.15
CA GLU A 82 -24.49 3.77 -8.66
C GLU A 82 -23.78 2.96 -9.73
N THR A 83 -23.73 1.64 -9.59
CA THR A 83 -23.03 0.76 -10.54
C THR A 83 -23.97 -0.23 -11.21
N GLN A 84 -23.81 -0.46 -12.50
CA GLN A 84 -24.47 -1.53 -13.25
C GLN A 84 -23.44 -2.40 -13.96
N LEU A 85 -23.72 -3.70 -14.06
CA LEU A 85 -22.90 -4.68 -14.75
C LEU A 85 -23.60 -5.07 -16.07
N ILE A 86 -22.88 -4.98 -17.19
CA ILE A 86 -23.38 -5.45 -18.48
C ILE A 86 -22.56 -6.68 -18.91
N PRO A 87 -23.17 -7.87 -19.04
CA PRO A 87 -22.46 -9.05 -19.52
C PRO A 87 -22.14 -8.95 -21.01
N VAL A 88 -20.94 -9.39 -21.38
CA VAL A 88 -20.44 -9.37 -22.77
C VAL A 88 -20.24 -10.79 -23.26
N ALA A 89 -19.46 -11.61 -22.55
CA ALA A 89 -19.16 -12.98 -22.98
C ALA A 89 -18.90 -13.86 -21.77
N ARG A 90 -18.80 -15.18 -21.99
CA ARG A 90 -18.43 -16.13 -20.92
C ARG A 90 -17.04 -16.68 -21.16
N TRP A 91 -16.16 -16.54 -20.16
CA TRP A 91 -14.80 -17.06 -20.17
C TRP A 91 -14.59 -18.06 -19.05
N SER A 92 -14.21 -19.31 -19.39
CA SER A 92 -13.86 -20.35 -18.42
C SER A 92 -14.90 -20.55 -17.30
N GLY A 93 -16.20 -20.42 -17.63
CA GLY A 93 -17.31 -20.60 -16.70
C GLY A 93 -17.77 -19.32 -15.99
N GLU A 94 -17.05 -18.21 -16.13
CA GLU A 94 -17.30 -16.90 -15.52
C GLU A 94 -17.73 -15.86 -16.58
N ASN A 95 -18.56 -14.87 -16.21
CA ASN A 95 -18.96 -13.83 -17.14
C ASN A 95 -17.90 -12.72 -17.21
N VAL A 96 -17.64 -12.26 -18.43
CA VAL A 96 -16.89 -11.06 -18.72
C VAL A 96 -17.90 -9.92 -18.85
N VAL A 97 -17.76 -8.90 -18.01
CA VAL A 97 -18.75 -7.82 -17.84
C VAL A 97 -18.09 -6.45 -17.98
N PHE A 98 -18.87 -5.49 -18.47
CA PHE A 98 -18.59 -4.06 -18.35
C PHE A 98 -19.10 -3.53 -17.01
N VAL A 99 -18.32 -2.68 -16.36
CA VAL A 99 -18.68 -2.02 -15.10
C VAL A 99 -18.95 -0.56 -15.39
N ILE A 100 -20.22 -0.19 -15.44
CA ILE A 100 -20.63 1.18 -15.68
C ILE A 100 -21.05 1.81 -14.36
N TYR A 101 -20.63 3.05 -14.10
CA TYR A 101 -20.95 3.73 -12.86
C TYR A 101 -21.36 5.18 -13.07
N LYS A 102 -22.30 5.63 -12.25
CA LYS A 102 -22.83 6.98 -12.24
C LYS A 102 -22.40 7.69 -10.97
N PRO A 103 -21.84 8.91 -11.08
CA PRO A 103 -21.52 9.72 -9.92
C PRO A 103 -22.80 10.05 -9.14
N PRO A 104 -22.74 10.10 -7.79
CA PRO A 104 -23.89 10.48 -6.97
C PRO A 104 -24.43 11.84 -7.40
N LYS A 105 -25.76 11.96 -7.54
CA LYS A 105 -26.43 13.25 -7.75
C LYS A 105 -26.09 14.20 -6.60
N GLU A 106 -25.49 15.33 -6.92
CA GLU A 106 -25.07 16.37 -5.98
C GLU A 106 -26.25 16.91 -5.17
N THR A 107 -26.16 16.81 -3.84
CA THR A 107 -26.61 17.90 -2.97
C THR A 107 -25.34 18.65 -2.58
N GLN A 108 -25.09 19.75 -3.30
CA GLN A 108 -24.20 20.88 -3.03
C GLN A 108 -23.01 20.68 -2.06
N ALA A 109 -21.81 20.59 -2.63
CA ALA A 109 -20.71 21.54 -2.39
C ALA A 109 -19.54 21.22 -3.33
N THR A 110 -19.17 22.19 -4.16
CA THR A 110 -18.01 22.21 -5.07
C THR A 110 -16.73 21.59 -4.49
N PRO A 111 -16.00 20.72 -5.20
CA PRO A 111 -14.68 20.30 -4.78
C PRO A 111 -13.65 21.38 -5.13
N SER A 112 -13.23 22.17 -4.13
CA SER A 112 -11.92 22.81 -4.22
C SER A 112 -10.86 21.71 -4.37
N ALA A 113 -9.81 21.98 -5.14
CA ALA A 113 -8.57 21.20 -5.32
C ALA A 113 -8.29 20.15 -4.23
N PRO A 114 -7.83 18.93 -4.59
CA PRO A 114 -7.74 17.80 -3.67
C PRO A 114 -6.97 18.17 -2.41
N LYS A 115 -7.72 18.48 -1.33
CA LYS A 115 -7.16 18.56 0.00
C LYS A 115 -6.59 17.18 0.31
N PRO A 116 -5.35 17.09 0.85
CA PRO A 116 -4.80 15.83 1.30
C PRO A 116 -5.84 15.15 2.19
N LYS A 117 -6.25 13.93 1.84
CA LYS A 117 -7.11 13.12 2.70
C LYS A 117 -6.48 13.11 4.08
N GLU A 118 -7.12 13.77 5.06
CA GLU A 118 -6.71 13.64 6.45
C GLU A 118 -6.65 12.14 6.75
N PRO A 119 -5.49 11.60 7.17
CA PRO A 119 -5.42 10.22 7.59
C PRO A 119 -6.46 10.05 8.71
N LYS A 120 -7.29 8.99 8.64
CA LYS A 120 -8.24 8.64 9.70
C LYS A 120 -7.51 8.78 11.04
N LYS A 121 -7.86 9.78 11.87
CA LYS A 121 -7.11 10.16 13.08
C LYS A 121 -6.63 8.96 13.90
N ALA A 122 -7.50 7.95 14.04
CA ALA A 122 -7.22 6.70 14.74
C ALA A 122 -6.02 5.87 14.20
N GLU A 123 -5.63 5.97 12.93
CA GLU A 123 -4.44 5.28 12.39
C GLU A 123 -3.16 6.09 12.64
N ALA A 124 -3.24 7.42 12.55
CA ALA A 124 -2.13 8.31 12.91
C ALA A 124 -1.79 8.17 14.40
N ASP A 125 -2.81 8.14 15.27
CA ASP A 125 -2.64 7.94 16.71
C ASP A 125 -1.92 6.63 17.04
N LYS A 126 -2.29 5.52 16.37
CA LYS A 126 -1.61 4.23 16.50
C LYS A 126 -0.18 4.23 15.96
N LEU A 127 0.12 5.08 14.98
CA LEU A 127 1.49 5.23 14.48
C LEU A 127 2.34 5.96 15.52
N TYR A 128 1.81 7.03 16.12
CA TYR A 128 2.48 7.78 17.18
C TYR A 128 2.77 6.89 18.39
N GLU A 129 1.78 6.15 18.88
CA GLU A 129 1.95 5.21 19.99
C GLU A 129 3.04 4.17 19.69
N ARG A 130 3.06 3.62 18.48
CA ARG A 130 4.11 2.67 18.07
C ARG A 130 5.48 3.31 18.03
N TYR A 131 5.57 4.53 17.50
CA TYR A 131 6.81 5.30 17.45
C TYR A 131 7.36 5.55 18.86
N PHE A 132 6.52 6.07 19.77
CA PHE A 132 6.87 6.29 21.17
C PHE A 132 7.33 5.01 21.85
N LYS A 133 6.54 3.94 21.77
CA LYS A 133 6.87 2.66 22.39
C LYS A 133 8.18 2.05 21.88
N THR A 134 8.55 2.37 20.64
CA THR A 134 9.74 1.81 20.00
C THR A 134 11.01 2.60 20.35
N PHE A 135 10.93 3.94 20.37
CA PHE A 135 12.11 4.80 20.49
C PHE A 135 12.23 5.54 21.83
N TRP A 136 11.17 5.63 22.63
CA TRP A 136 11.22 6.16 24.00
C TRP A 136 11.24 5.01 24.99
N GLY A 137 12.33 4.94 25.76
CA GLY A 137 12.47 3.95 26.83
C GLY A 137 11.55 4.24 28.00
N LYS A 138 11.30 3.23 28.84
CA LYS A 138 10.63 3.42 30.14
C LYS A 138 11.45 4.43 30.95
N GLY A 139 10.87 5.59 31.27
CA GLY A 139 11.53 6.67 32.01
C GLY A 139 12.09 7.81 31.15
N SER A 140 11.96 7.77 29.82
CA SER A 140 12.27 8.93 28.96
C SER A 140 11.18 10.00 29.10
N LYS A 141 11.56 11.28 29.17
CA LYS A 141 10.60 12.39 29.14
C LYS A 141 9.76 12.27 27.87
N GLN A 142 8.45 12.05 28.01
CA GLN A 142 7.55 12.04 26.87
C GLN A 142 7.64 13.42 26.18
N PRO A 143 7.69 13.44 24.85
CA PRO A 143 7.82 14.70 24.16
C PRO A 143 6.52 15.49 24.22
N ASP A 144 6.66 16.79 24.07
CA ASP A 144 5.52 17.69 24.10
C ASP A 144 4.66 17.51 22.85
N LEU A 145 3.48 16.92 23.03
CA LEU A 145 2.51 16.69 21.97
C LEU A 145 2.00 18.02 21.36
N GLN A 146 2.02 19.12 22.12
CA GLN A 146 1.63 20.43 21.60
C GLN A 146 2.69 21.00 20.67
N GLU A 147 3.97 20.82 21.00
CA GLU A 147 5.08 21.22 20.14
C GLU A 147 5.11 20.36 18.87
N PHE A 148 4.83 19.07 19.00
CA PHE A 148 4.68 18.16 17.87
C PHE A 148 3.52 18.58 16.95
N ALA A 149 2.37 18.99 17.50
CA ALA A 149 1.25 19.48 16.70
C ALA A 149 1.60 20.76 15.90
N LYS A 150 2.51 21.59 16.41
CA LYS A 150 2.97 22.82 15.74
C LYS A 150 4.06 22.58 14.70
N LYS A 151 5.08 21.78 15.05
CA LYS A 151 6.24 21.50 14.18
C LYS A 151 5.94 20.42 13.15
N GLY A 152 5.04 19.50 13.49
CA GLY A 152 4.68 18.35 12.66
C GLY A 152 5.78 17.30 12.53
N PHE A 153 6.88 17.40 13.28
CA PHE A 153 7.89 16.36 13.36
C PHE A 153 8.36 16.17 14.80
N LEU A 154 8.86 14.98 15.08
CA LEU A 154 9.31 14.57 16.41
C LEU A 154 10.60 13.76 16.27
N VAL A 155 11.66 14.19 16.96
CA VAL A 155 12.96 13.52 16.97
C VAL A 155 13.07 12.65 18.23
N ASP A 156 13.66 11.46 18.07
CA ASP A 156 13.91 10.55 19.17
C ASP A 156 14.95 11.07 20.18
N PRO A 157 14.97 10.57 21.43
CA PRO A 157 15.91 11.04 22.45
C PRO A 157 17.38 10.86 22.04
N THR A 158 17.67 9.87 21.20
CA THR A 158 19.02 9.58 20.71
C THR A 158 19.38 10.32 19.42
N LYS A 159 18.43 11.07 18.83
CA LYS A 159 18.59 11.89 17.61
C LYS A 159 19.01 11.11 16.36
N TYR A 160 18.70 9.82 16.29
CA TYR A 160 18.96 8.97 15.11
C TYR A 160 17.73 8.79 14.23
N VAL A 161 16.53 9.06 14.74
CA VAL A 161 15.27 8.83 14.03
C VAL A 161 14.31 9.99 14.30
N ALA A 162 13.62 10.46 13.26
CA ALA A 162 12.57 11.47 13.42
C ALA A 162 11.30 11.05 12.69
N LEU A 163 10.15 11.14 13.37
CA LEU A 163 8.84 11.00 12.75
C LEU A 163 8.40 12.34 12.17
N ILE A 164 7.89 12.34 10.94
CA ILE A 164 7.42 13.51 10.22
C ILE A 164 5.97 13.26 9.77
N THR A 165 5.09 14.20 10.07
CA THR A 165 3.70 14.19 9.65
C THR A 165 3.53 14.75 8.24
N PRO A 166 2.48 14.34 7.51
CA PRO A 166 2.21 14.87 6.18
C PRO A 166 1.95 16.38 6.15
N ASN A 167 1.57 16.98 7.28
CA ASN A 167 1.26 18.41 7.40
C ASN A 167 2.40 19.22 8.06
N ALA A 168 3.57 18.61 8.26
CA ALA A 168 4.71 19.29 8.85
C ALA A 168 5.12 20.50 8.01
N ALA A 169 5.22 21.67 8.65
CA ALA A 169 5.65 22.88 8.00
C ALA A 169 7.14 22.76 7.60
N PRO A 170 7.54 23.18 6.39
CA PRO A 170 8.93 23.09 5.91
C PRO A 170 9.82 24.20 6.51
N LEU A 171 9.59 24.54 7.78
CA LEU A 171 10.39 25.50 8.54
C LEU A 171 11.70 24.86 9.01
N ASP A 172 11.67 23.56 9.28
CA ASP A 172 12.85 22.79 9.71
C ASP A 172 13.61 22.23 8.50
N SER A 173 14.93 22.20 8.58
CA SER A 173 15.80 21.70 7.51
C SER A 173 15.50 20.24 7.16
N LEU A 174 15.14 19.42 8.15
CA LEU A 174 14.82 18.00 7.95
C LEU A 174 13.53 17.81 7.15
N VAL A 175 12.50 18.61 7.45
CA VAL A 175 11.23 18.57 6.70
C VAL A 175 11.43 19.15 5.30
N LYS A 176 12.15 20.27 5.19
CA LYS A 176 12.45 20.91 3.91
C LYS A 176 13.18 19.95 2.95
N MET A 177 14.23 19.29 3.42
CA MET A 177 14.96 18.28 2.63
C MET A 177 14.03 17.18 2.11
N LEU A 178 13.13 16.65 2.94
CA LEU A 178 12.15 15.66 2.48
C LEU A 178 11.24 16.22 1.38
N ARG A 179 10.73 17.44 1.53
CA ARG A 179 9.84 18.05 0.52
C ARG A 179 10.56 18.31 -0.79
N ASP A 180 11.79 18.79 -0.73
CA ASP A 180 12.62 19.02 -1.91
C ASP A 180 12.88 17.69 -2.66
N GLU A 181 13.18 16.60 -1.95
CA GLU A 181 13.34 15.27 -2.57
C GLU A 181 12.02 14.71 -3.12
N GLN A 182 10.90 14.93 -2.43
CA GLN A 182 9.58 14.53 -2.93
C GLN A 182 9.17 15.31 -4.18
N ALA A 183 9.54 16.59 -4.27
CA ALA A 183 9.25 17.46 -5.42
C ALA A 183 10.02 17.02 -6.67
N LYS A 184 11.23 16.46 -6.53
CA LYS A 184 11.98 15.84 -7.64
C LYS A 184 11.27 14.59 -8.20
N GLY A 185 10.38 13.98 -7.42
CA GLY A 185 9.46 12.92 -7.88
C GLY A 185 10.05 11.51 -7.98
N THR A 186 11.37 11.34 -7.93
CA THR A 186 12.01 10.01 -8.08
C THR A 186 12.49 9.45 -6.74
N PRO A 187 11.79 8.47 -6.14
CA PRO A 187 12.29 7.77 -4.98
C PRO A 187 13.49 6.89 -5.36
N ILE A 188 14.46 6.78 -4.44
CA ILE A 188 15.65 5.92 -4.60
C ILE A 188 15.24 4.45 -4.74
N ARG A 189 14.29 4.04 -3.88
CA ARG A 189 13.71 2.71 -3.86
C ARG A 189 12.25 2.75 -3.46
N VAL A 190 11.50 1.76 -3.92
CA VAL A 190 10.11 1.53 -3.56
C VAL A 190 9.93 0.06 -3.27
N PHE A 191 9.40 -0.29 -2.10
CA PHE A 191 9.17 -1.68 -1.71
C PHE A 191 7.96 -1.79 -0.78
N ASP A 192 7.41 -3.00 -0.67
CA ASP A 192 6.33 -3.30 0.26
C ASP A 192 6.86 -3.77 1.61
N ASN A 193 6.46 -3.09 2.69
CA ASN A 193 6.74 -3.54 4.05
C ASN A 193 5.80 -4.69 4.42
N THR A 194 6.27 -5.92 4.23
CA THR A 194 5.55 -7.13 4.59
C THR A 194 6.06 -7.70 5.93
N PRO A 195 5.26 -8.51 6.66
CA PRO A 195 5.76 -9.24 7.82
C PRO A 195 6.98 -10.10 7.51
N LYS A 196 7.03 -10.69 6.31
CA LYS A 196 8.16 -11.48 5.85
C LYS A 196 9.42 -10.63 5.75
N LEU A 197 9.35 -9.42 5.18
CA LEU A 197 10.48 -8.49 5.14
C LEU A 197 11.01 -8.16 6.55
N GLN A 198 10.12 -7.95 7.52
CA GLN A 198 10.52 -7.69 8.91
C GLN A 198 11.23 -8.88 9.55
N VAL A 199 10.76 -10.10 9.27
CA VAL A 199 11.40 -11.35 9.71
C VAL A 199 12.76 -11.50 9.03
N THR A 200 12.86 -11.32 7.73
CA THR A 200 14.12 -11.40 6.96
C THR A 200 15.14 -10.38 7.42
N THR A 201 14.71 -9.14 7.70
CA THR A 201 15.57 -8.10 8.28
C THR A 201 16.10 -8.53 9.65
N THR A 202 15.25 -9.17 10.47
CA THR A 202 15.67 -9.69 11.78
C THR A 202 16.65 -10.86 11.65
N LYS A 203 16.44 -11.76 10.70
CA LYS A 203 17.37 -12.86 10.38
C LYS A 203 18.74 -12.34 9.98
N ASN A 204 18.81 -11.40 9.04
CA ASN A 204 20.07 -10.82 8.57
C ASN A 204 20.80 -10.06 9.69
N LYS A 205 20.07 -9.32 10.53
CA LYS A 205 20.66 -8.71 11.74
C LYS A 205 21.30 -9.76 12.65
N ASN A 206 20.60 -10.86 12.91
CA ASN A 206 21.10 -11.92 13.78
C ASN A 206 22.25 -12.72 13.13
N ALA A 207 22.31 -12.76 11.79
CA ALA A 207 23.40 -13.35 11.02
C ALA A 207 24.66 -12.46 10.96
N GLY A 208 24.63 -11.26 11.55
CA GLY A 208 25.80 -10.39 11.68
C GLY A 208 25.78 -9.12 10.83
N SER A 209 24.78 -8.95 9.95
CA SER A 209 24.60 -7.69 9.21
C SER A 209 24.33 -6.54 10.20
N ARG A 210 25.05 -5.43 10.03
CA ARG A 210 24.94 -4.21 10.83
C ARG A 210 24.24 -3.08 10.08
N PHE A 211 24.27 -3.10 8.75
CA PHE A 211 23.78 -2.01 7.91
C PHE A 211 22.83 -2.50 6.83
N VAL A 212 21.94 -1.62 6.39
CA VAL A 212 21.09 -1.80 5.20
C VAL A 212 21.45 -0.73 4.19
N LEU A 213 21.76 -1.14 2.97
CA LEU A 213 22.10 -0.26 1.85
C LEU A 213 20.87 -0.06 0.94
N PHE A 214 20.71 1.14 0.42
CA PHE A 214 19.60 1.53 -0.46
C PHE A 214 20.06 1.86 -1.87
N ASP A 215 21.37 1.84 -2.11
CA ASP A 215 22.00 1.98 -3.42
C ASP A 215 23.03 0.87 -3.65
N ASP A 216 23.24 0.52 -4.91
CA ASP A 216 24.21 -0.51 -5.31
C ASP A 216 25.66 -0.07 -5.11
N LYS A 217 25.88 1.25 -5.01
CA LYS A 217 27.18 1.87 -4.76
C LYS A 217 27.57 1.89 -3.28
N GLY A 218 26.65 1.55 -2.38
CA GLY A 218 26.89 1.53 -0.93
C GLY A 218 27.12 2.89 -0.28
N ASN A 219 26.68 3.98 -0.89
CA ASN A 219 26.81 5.33 -0.34
C ASN A 219 25.65 5.68 0.61
N ILE A 220 24.51 5.02 0.47
CA ILE A 220 23.29 5.33 1.21
C ILE A 220 22.95 4.12 2.08
N GLY A 221 23.32 4.21 3.35
CA GLY A 221 23.08 3.13 4.30
C GLY A 221 22.70 3.62 5.68
N VAL A 222 21.94 2.79 6.39
CA VAL A 222 21.53 3.04 7.78
C VAL A 222 21.78 1.80 8.62
N ARG A 223 21.87 1.95 9.94
CA ARG A 223 21.97 0.79 10.85
C ARG A 223 20.71 -0.07 10.74
N ILE A 224 20.89 -1.38 10.55
CA ILE A 224 19.81 -2.36 10.41
C ILE A 224 18.87 -2.37 11.62
N ARG A 225 19.39 -2.03 12.81
CA ARG A 225 18.59 -1.89 14.04
C ARG A 225 17.49 -0.85 13.85
N TYR A 226 17.84 0.35 13.41
CA TYR A 226 16.90 1.45 13.22
C TYR A 226 15.96 1.15 12.06
N PHE A 227 16.47 0.63 10.94
CA PHE A 227 15.63 0.21 9.82
C PHE A 227 14.53 -0.77 10.26
N ARG A 228 14.89 -1.82 11.02
CA ARG A 228 13.94 -2.80 11.56
C ARG A 228 12.90 -2.16 12.48
N GLU A 229 13.32 -1.25 13.35
CA GLU A 229 12.42 -0.55 14.28
C GLU A 229 11.45 0.37 13.52
N VAL A 230 11.94 1.09 12.51
CA VAL A 230 11.12 1.93 11.63
C VAL A 230 10.10 1.11 10.84
N LEU A 231 10.48 -0.06 10.29
CA LEU A 231 9.52 -0.94 9.62
C LEU A 231 8.39 -1.40 10.55
N LYS A 232 8.66 -1.61 11.85
CA LYS A 232 7.61 -1.95 12.83
C LYS A 232 6.66 -0.77 13.07
N VAL A 233 7.20 0.44 13.16
CA VAL A 233 6.40 1.65 13.38
C VAL A 233 5.51 1.96 12.19
N LEU A 234 6.08 2.02 10.99
CA LEU A 234 5.34 2.32 9.76
C LEU A 234 4.27 1.26 9.48
N GLY A 235 4.50 0.00 9.89
CA GLY A 235 3.56 -1.08 9.64
C GLY A 235 3.44 -1.43 8.16
N LYS A 236 2.46 -2.26 7.82
CA LYS A 236 2.34 -2.81 6.47
C LYS A 236 1.99 -1.74 5.44
N GLY A 237 2.49 -1.94 4.23
CA GLY A 237 2.14 -1.10 3.07
C GLY A 237 3.37 -0.72 2.26
N LYS A 238 3.11 -0.01 1.16
CA LYS A 238 4.15 0.47 0.25
C LYS A 238 4.95 1.58 0.91
N ILE A 239 6.28 1.47 0.83
CA ILE A 239 7.24 2.45 1.33
C ILE A 239 8.01 3.02 0.14
N LYS A 240 8.09 4.34 0.07
CA LYS A 240 8.99 5.08 -0.82
C LYS A 240 10.19 5.59 -0.02
N VAL A 241 11.38 5.44 -0.57
CA VAL A 241 12.63 5.87 0.06
C VAL A 241 13.19 7.09 -0.66
N PHE A 242 13.55 8.12 0.11
CA PHE A 242 14.20 9.32 -0.39
C PHE A 242 15.47 9.61 0.43
N SER A 243 16.47 10.22 -0.20
CA SER A 243 17.65 10.77 0.48
C SER A 243 18.28 11.82 -0.44
N PRO A 244 18.71 12.98 0.09
CA PRO A 244 19.47 13.97 -0.68
C PRO A 244 20.83 13.46 -1.15
N GLY A 245 21.38 12.41 -0.52
CA GLY A 245 22.67 11.85 -0.92
C GLY A 245 23.39 11.09 0.20
N LYS A 246 24.71 10.93 0.01
CA LYS A 246 25.62 10.36 1.00
C LYS A 246 25.67 11.27 2.24
N ASP A 247 25.80 10.67 3.42
CA ASP A 247 25.90 11.38 4.72
C ASP A 247 24.69 12.26 5.06
N MET A 248 23.58 12.07 4.36
CA MET A 248 22.30 12.75 4.59
C MET A 248 21.24 11.80 5.14
N PRO A 249 20.20 12.30 5.84
CA PRO A 249 19.13 11.47 6.36
C PRO A 249 18.41 10.68 5.27
N LEU A 250 18.06 9.43 5.60
CA LEU A 250 17.22 8.58 4.78
C LEU A 250 15.77 8.72 5.23
N TYR A 251 14.86 8.97 4.31
CA TYR A 251 13.42 9.11 4.58
C TYR A 251 12.65 7.91 4.07
N LEU A 252 11.90 7.24 4.94
CA LEU A 252 10.96 6.18 4.59
C LEU A 252 9.54 6.75 4.67
N VAL A 253 8.87 6.85 3.53
CA VAL A 253 7.57 7.52 3.38
C VAL A 253 6.49 6.50 3.04
N ARG A 254 5.39 6.51 3.81
CA ARG A 254 4.18 5.72 3.53
C ARG A 254 3.27 6.43 2.53
N GLU A 255 2.31 5.68 1.97
CA GLU A 255 1.29 6.23 1.06
C GLU A 255 0.40 7.31 1.69
N ASP A 256 0.21 7.27 3.02
CA ASP A 256 -0.55 8.28 3.78
C ASP A 256 0.25 9.58 4.04
N GLY A 257 1.49 9.65 3.54
CA GLY A 257 2.37 10.81 3.65
C GLY A 257 3.12 10.92 4.98
N HIS A 258 2.90 10.02 5.95
CA HIS A 258 3.78 9.94 7.12
C HIS A 258 5.16 9.44 6.70
N ALA A 259 6.20 10.05 7.25
CA ALA A 259 7.56 9.69 6.97
C ALA A 259 8.37 9.49 8.24
N ILE A 260 9.36 8.61 8.19
CA ILE A 260 10.38 8.51 9.23
C ILE A 260 11.74 8.77 8.61
N ALA A 261 12.43 9.80 9.10
CA ALA A 261 13.83 10.06 8.81
C ALA A 261 14.72 9.18 9.70
N ILE A 262 15.79 8.65 9.14
CA ILE A 262 16.81 7.86 9.82
C ILE A 262 18.16 8.51 9.52
N ALA A 263 18.96 8.72 10.55
CA ALA A 263 20.33 9.21 10.40
C ALA A 263 21.18 8.22 9.55
N PRO A 264 22.03 8.75 8.68
CA PRO A 264 22.92 7.93 7.85
C PRO A 264 23.96 7.22 8.72
N ALA A 265 24.46 6.10 8.24
CA ALA A 265 25.68 5.50 8.76
C ALA A 265 26.89 6.15 8.06
N MET A 266 27.73 6.85 8.83
CA MET A 266 28.94 7.51 8.32
C MET A 266 30.06 6.49 8.02
N ASP A 267 30.24 5.51 8.91
CA ASP A 267 31.27 4.46 8.81
C ASP A 267 30.65 3.13 8.35
N LEU A 268 30.26 3.06 7.08
CA LEU A 268 29.66 1.86 6.50
C LEU A 268 30.70 0.77 6.27
N ASP A 269 30.61 -0.30 7.06
CA ASP A 269 31.30 -1.57 6.79
C ASP A 269 30.46 -2.37 5.79
N VAL A 270 30.78 -2.26 4.50
CA VAL A 270 30.06 -2.92 3.40
C VAL A 270 30.05 -4.44 3.56
N ALA A 271 31.10 -5.03 4.16
CA ALA A 271 31.15 -6.48 4.42
C ALA A 271 30.11 -6.92 5.46
N LYS A 272 29.65 -6.01 6.32
CA LYS A 272 28.55 -6.23 7.27
C LYS A 272 27.25 -5.58 6.82
N ALA A 273 27.09 -5.26 5.54
CA ALA A 273 25.91 -4.64 5.01
C ALA A 273 25.08 -5.62 4.16
N VAL A 274 23.78 -5.35 4.05
CA VAL A 274 22.87 -6.06 3.14
C VAL A 274 22.06 -5.05 2.36
N THR A 275 21.83 -5.26 1.07
CA THR A 275 21.00 -4.35 0.28
C THR A 275 19.52 -4.56 0.60
N VAL A 276 18.74 -3.47 0.53
CA VAL A 276 17.29 -3.54 0.71
C VAL A 276 16.63 -4.48 -0.31
N ASP A 277 17.13 -4.51 -1.54
CA ASP A 277 16.63 -5.39 -2.60
C ASP A 277 16.86 -6.86 -2.26
N SER A 278 18.03 -7.22 -1.71
CA SER A 278 18.30 -8.58 -1.23
C SER A 278 17.36 -8.99 -0.10
N LEU A 279 17.08 -8.08 0.85
CA LEU A 279 16.10 -8.33 1.91
C LEU A 279 14.69 -8.55 1.34
N VAL A 280 14.29 -7.76 0.36
CA VAL A 280 12.98 -7.87 -0.30
C VAL A 280 12.88 -9.19 -1.08
N MET A 281 13.87 -9.54 -1.88
CA MET A 281 13.90 -10.80 -2.65
C MET A 281 13.84 -12.03 -1.73
N GLN A 282 14.68 -12.06 -0.68
CA GLN A 282 14.67 -13.14 0.31
C GLN A 282 13.30 -13.27 1.00
N SER A 283 12.61 -12.15 1.25
CA SER A 283 11.28 -12.17 1.87
C SER A 283 10.17 -12.73 0.98
N GLN A 284 10.38 -12.78 -0.33
CA GLN A 284 9.43 -13.37 -1.29
C GLN A 284 9.61 -14.89 -1.42
N GLN A 285 10.82 -15.40 -1.16
CA GLN A 285 11.17 -16.81 -1.26
C GLN A 285 10.85 -17.62 0.02
N SER A 286 10.86 -16.96 1.19
CA SER A 286 10.48 -17.55 2.49
C SER A 286 8.98 -17.55 2.74
#